data_AF-A0A737H1B5-F1
#
_entry.id   AF-A0A737H1B5-F1
#
_cell.length_a   1.000
_cell.length_b   1.000
_cell.length_c   1.000
_cell.angle_alpha   90.00
_cell.angle_beta   90.00
_cell.angle_gamma   90.00
#
_symmetry.space_group_name_H-M   'P 1'
#
loop_
_entity.id
_entity.type
_entity.pdbx_description
1 polymer ?
#
loop_
_entity_poly.entity_id
_entity_poly.type
_entity_poly.pdbx_seq_one_letter_code
_entity_poly.pdbx_strand_id
1 'polypeptide(L)'
;MDLTREKWLPVIFSSGEKAKISLLDLLDNRIQDVAFPRADFQGAAWQMLIGILQCTVAPEDKEEWADIWSDGIEPEQWEKALKSLSLALQFGEQKPSFLQSFDSLDSEYGSIAGLLVDAPGGNTLKLNKDHFVKRGNVERICPHCAAIALFAIQTNSPAGGAGYRVGMRGGGPLTTLVVPQEEDKFPLWKKLWLNVLPQEEVPTATQYPLIFPWLAPTKTSEKAGNVVTPENAHPLQAYWGMPRRIELDFSHTVAGICD
;
A
#
# COMPACT_ATOMS: atom_id res chain seq x y z
N MET A 1 -8.37 12.18 4.06
CA MET A 1 -7.54 11.63 5.15
C MET A 1 -6.11 11.64 4.68
N ASP A 2 -5.22 12.34 5.39
CA ASP A 2 -3.79 12.29 5.09
C ASP A 2 -3.17 11.11 5.82
N LEU A 3 -2.80 10.04 5.09
CA LEU A 3 -2.25 8.81 5.68
C LEU A 3 -0.90 9.03 6.36
N THR A 4 -0.21 10.15 6.12
CA THR A 4 1.05 10.48 6.81
C THR A 4 0.83 10.88 8.27
N ARG A 5 -0.32 11.49 8.58
CA ARG A 5 -0.64 12.10 9.88
C ARG A 5 -1.78 11.42 10.62
N GLU A 6 -2.72 10.83 9.88
CA GLU A 6 -3.84 10.12 10.47
C GLU A 6 -3.37 8.91 11.27
N LYS A 7 -4.00 8.63 12.42
CA LYS A 7 -3.74 7.42 13.20
C LYS A 7 -4.51 6.24 12.62
N TRP A 8 -4.00 5.68 11.53
CA TRP A 8 -4.69 4.63 10.77
C TRP A 8 -4.03 3.25 10.86
N LEU A 9 -2.71 3.19 11.05
CA LEU A 9 -1.92 1.96 11.00
C LEU A 9 -2.02 1.21 12.33
N PRO A 10 -2.66 0.02 12.38
CA PRO A 10 -2.70 -0.79 13.59
C PRO A 10 -1.32 -1.43 13.84
N VAL A 11 -0.85 -1.32 15.08
CA VAL A 11 0.41 -1.91 15.54
C VAL A 11 0.23 -2.65 16.86
N ILE A 12 1.18 -3.51 17.17
CA ILE A 12 1.36 -4.11 18.49
C ILE A 12 2.70 -3.64 19.07
N PHE A 13 2.68 -3.19 20.32
CA PHE A 13 3.87 -2.78 21.05
C PHE A 13 4.53 -3.99 21.73
N SER A 14 5.79 -3.84 22.14
CA SER A 14 6.52 -4.85 22.91
C SER A 14 5.86 -5.20 24.25
N SER A 15 4.98 -4.34 24.77
CA SER A 15 4.11 -4.61 25.92
C SER A 15 2.93 -5.55 25.62
N GLY A 16 2.66 -5.82 24.35
CA GLY A 16 1.47 -6.53 23.87
C GLY A 16 0.25 -5.63 23.62
N GLU A 17 0.33 -4.34 23.97
CA GLU A 17 -0.73 -3.36 23.68
C GLU A 17 -0.92 -3.20 22.17
N LYS A 18 -2.17 -3.08 21.72
CA LYS A 18 -2.51 -2.76 20.33
C LYS A 18 -3.11 -1.37 20.25
N ALA A 19 -2.61 -0.55 19.34
CA ALA A 19 -3.17 0.76 19.05
C ALA A 19 -3.05 1.10 17.57
N LYS A 20 -3.66 2.20 17.16
CA LYS A 20 -3.41 2.82 15.86
C LYS A 20 -2.43 3.96 16.01
N ILE A 21 -1.46 4.01 15.11
CA ILE A 21 -0.45 5.06 15.04
C ILE A 21 -0.53 5.79 13.70
N SER A 22 0.09 6.96 13.64
CA SER A 22 0.38 7.63 12.37
C SER A 22 1.71 7.13 11.80
N LEU A 23 2.00 7.46 10.53
CA LEU A 23 3.32 7.12 9.96
C LEU A 23 4.45 7.92 10.64
N LEU A 24 4.17 9.08 11.23
CA LEU A 24 5.17 9.83 12.01
C LEU A 24 5.69 9.02 13.21
N ASP A 25 4.83 8.20 13.81
CA ASP A 25 5.17 7.39 14.97
C ASP A 25 5.92 6.09 14.62
N LEU A 26 6.11 5.77 13.32
CA LEU A 26 6.63 4.49 12.83
C LEU A 26 8.01 4.12 13.40
N LEU A 27 8.84 5.12 13.70
CA LEU A 27 10.22 4.96 14.19
C LEU A 27 10.30 4.70 15.70
N ASP A 28 9.17 4.59 16.40
CA ASP A 28 9.15 4.26 17.82
C ASP A 28 9.67 2.84 18.08
N ASN A 29 10.77 2.74 18.83
CA ASN A 29 11.42 1.48 19.21
C ASN A 29 10.55 0.53 20.06
N ARG A 30 9.40 0.99 20.56
CA ARG A 30 8.45 0.16 21.30
C ARG A 30 7.53 -0.62 20.37
N ILE A 31 7.42 -0.24 19.10
CA ILE A 31 6.55 -0.91 18.13
C ILE A 31 7.19 -2.24 17.73
N GLN A 32 6.50 -3.34 18.03
CA GLN A 32 6.96 -4.67 17.71
C GLN A 32 6.64 -5.07 16.28
N ASP A 33 5.39 -4.88 15.84
CA ASP A 33 4.96 -5.17 14.47
C ASP A 33 3.66 -4.43 14.13
N VAL A 34 3.24 -4.45 12.86
CA VAL A 34 1.87 -4.13 12.48
C VAL A 34 0.90 -5.21 13.01
N ALA A 35 -0.36 -4.85 13.19
CA ALA A 35 -1.34 -5.71 13.85
C ALA A 35 -2.65 -5.80 13.05
N PHE A 36 -2.54 -6.07 11.75
CA PHE A 36 -3.72 -6.26 10.91
C PHE A 36 -4.41 -7.59 11.20
N PRO A 37 -5.75 -7.67 11.12
CA PRO A 37 -6.49 -8.89 11.42
C PRO A 37 -6.36 -9.96 10.32
N ARG A 38 -5.85 -9.60 9.13
CA ARG A 38 -5.68 -10.51 8.00
C ARG A 38 -4.21 -10.60 7.60
N ALA A 39 -3.77 -11.82 7.25
CA ALA A 39 -2.38 -12.08 6.87
C ALA A 39 -1.98 -11.40 5.55
N ASP A 40 -2.90 -11.29 4.59
CA ASP A 40 -2.66 -10.56 3.34
C ASP A 40 -2.46 -9.07 3.60
N PHE A 41 -3.19 -8.48 4.55
CA PHE A 41 -2.99 -7.09 4.98
C PHE A 41 -1.70 -6.91 5.77
N GLN A 42 -1.32 -7.86 6.62
CA GLN A 42 -0.04 -7.86 7.35
C GLN A 42 1.14 -7.75 6.37
N GLY A 43 1.21 -8.65 5.39
CA GLY A 43 2.28 -8.64 4.38
C GLY A 43 2.21 -7.46 3.41
N ALA A 44 1.00 -6.98 3.08
CA ALA A 44 0.82 -5.78 2.28
C ALA A 44 1.30 -4.52 3.02
N ALA A 45 1.07 -4.43 4.32
CA ALA A 45 1.51 -3.31 5.14
C ALA A 45 3.04 -3.22 5.18
N TRP A 46 3.74 -4.34 5.36
CA TRP A 46 5.21 -4.37 5.26
C TRP A 46 5.69 -3.87 3.89
N GLN A 47 5.11 -4.38 2.79
CA GLN A 47 5.47 -3.92 1.44
C GLN A 47 5.23 -2.42 1.25
N MET A 48 4.10 -1.90 1.75
CA MET A 48 3.79 -0.48 1.69
C MET A 48 4.79 0.36 2.49
N LEU A 49 5.08 -0.03 3.73
CA LEU A 49 5.99 0.71 4.61
C LEU A 49 7.43 0.70 4.08
N ILE A 50 7.91 -0.43 3.53
CA ILE A 50 9.20 -0.50 2.83
C ILE A 50 9.19 0.45 1.62
N GLY A 51 8.11 0.45 0.83
CA GLY A 51 7.97 1.38 -0.30
C GLY A 51 8.03 2.85 0.13
N ILE A 52 7.43 3.21 1.28
CA ILE A 52 7.50 4.58 1.83
C ILE A 52 8.94 4.92 2.22
N LEU A 53 9.63 4.05 2.97
CA LEU A 53 11.03 4.25 3.35
C LEU A 53 11.91 4.41 2.11
N GLN A 54 11.77 3.49 1.13
CA GLN A 54 12.52 3.51 -0.13
C GLN A 54 12.28 4.80 -0.94
N CYS A 55 11.08 5.38 -0.90
CA CYS A 55 10.77 6.61 -1.64
C CYS A 55 11.23 7.90 -0.94
N THR A 56 11.66 7.83 0.33
CA THR A 56 11.85 9.05 1.14
C THR A 56 13.21 9.15 1.80
N VAL A 57 13.67 8.08 2.44
CA VAL A 57 14.86 8.04 3.29
C VAL A 57 15.74 6.84 2.92
N ALA A 58 15.70 6.40 1.66
CA ALA A 58 16.62 5.40 1.17
C ALA A 58 18.06 5.93 1.34
N PRO A 59 18.99 5.09 1.84
CA PRO A 59 20.37 5.51 2.02
C PRO A 59 21.06 5.63 0.66
N GLU A 60 22.04 6.51 0.54
CA GLU A 60 22.84 6.68 -0.68
C GLU A 60 23.68 5.41 -0.94
N ASP A 61 24.27 4.86 0.11
CA ASP A 61 25.18 3.71 0.03
C ASP A 61 25.05 2.75 1.23
N LYS A 62 26.01 1.82 1.35
CA LYS A 62 26.04 0.82 2.43
C LYS A 62 26.52 1.40 3.76
N GLU A 63 27.31 2.46 3.74
CA GLU A 63 27.81 3.11 4.95
C GLU A 63 26.65 3.85 5.62
N GLU A 64 25.93 4.69 4.87
CA GLU A 64 24.73 5.37 5.39
C GLU A 64 23.65 4.36 5.83
N TRP A 65 23.50 3.26 5.10
CA TRP A 65 22.59 2.18 5.51
C TRP A 65 22.93 1.64 6.91
N ALA A 66 24.23 1.45 7.20
CA ALA A 66 24.71 0.90 8.47
C ALA A 66 24.64 1.93 9.61
N ASP A 67 24.86 3.21 9.30
CA ASP A 67 24.69 4.32 10.23
C ASP A 67 23.22 4.43 10.66
N ILE A 68 22.27 4.46 9.72
CA ILE A 68 20.83 4.49 10.04
C ILE A 68 20.40 3.25 10.82
N TRP A 69 20.93 2.07 10.49
CA TRP A 69 20.65 0.86 11.26
C TRP A 69 21.09 0.99 12.73
N SER A 70 22.22 1.64 12.98
CA SER A 70 22.81 1.78 14.32
C SER A 70 22.16 2.91 15.10
N ASP A 71 22.07 4.09 14.49
CA ASP A 71 21.74 5.36 15.14
C ASP A 71 20.26 5.74 14.99
N GLY A 72 19.58 5.22 13.96
CA GLY A 72 18.20 5.54 13.63
C GLY A 72 18.06 6.65 12.58
N ILE A 73 16.83 7.06 12.34
CA ILE A 73 16.50 8.18 11.47
C ILE A 73 16.06 9.35 12.36
N GLU A 74 16.64 10.53 12.14
CA GLU A 74 16.31 11.73 12.91
C GLU A 74 14.82 12.10 12.75
N PRO A 75 14.10 12.43 13.84
CA PRO A 75 12.67 12.73 13.79
C PRO A 75 12.30 13.85 12.81
N GLU A 76 13.10 14.91 12.74
CA GLU A 76 12.87 16.04 11.82
C GLU A 76 13.08 15.63 10.35
N GLN A 77 14.06 14.75 10.09
CA GLN A 77 14.28 14.18 8.75
C GLN A 77 13.07 13.34 8.35
N TRP A 78 12.57 12.50 9.26
CA TRP A 78 11.40 11.66 9.02
C TRP A 78 10.11 12.47 8.78
N GLU A 79 9.86 13.50 9.58
CA GLU A 79 8.70 14.38 9.38
C GLU A 79 8.78 15.09 8.03
N LYS A 80 9.96 15.60 7.65
CA LYS A 80 10.16 16.25 6.35
C LYS A 80 9.96 15.28 5.19
N ALA A 81 10.46 14.05 5.33
CA ALA A 81 10.29 12.96 4.38
C ALA A 81 8.80 12.60 4.17
N LEU A 82 8.04 12.42 5.25
CA LEU A 82 6.61 12.14 5.13
C LEU A 82 5.83 13.31 4.54
N LYS A 83 6.21 14.55 4.90
CA LYS A 83 5.58 15.75 4.36
C LYS A 83 5.71 15.84 2.84
N SER A 84 6.82 15.38 2.25
CA SER A 84 6.96 15.38 0.79
C SER A 84 5.97 14.44 0.10
N LEU A 85 5.60 13.33 0.76
CA LEU A 85 4.63 12.35 0.25
C LEU A 85 3.17 12.67 0.59
N SER A 86 2.88 13.72 1.38
CA SER A 86 1.51 14.03 1.83
C SER A 86 0.50 14.11 0.68
N LEU A 87 0.87 14.68 -0.48
CA LEU A 87 -0.01 14.72 -1.66
C LEU A 87 -0.30 13.33 -2.24
N ALA A 88 0.69 12.45 -2.29
CA ALA A 88 0.54 11.07 -2.76
C ALA A 88 -0.30 10.23 -1.79
N LEU A 89 -0.25 10.54 -0.50
CA LEU A 89 -0.87 9.78 0.58
C LEU A 89 -2.21 10.38 1.08
N GLN A 90 -2.83 11.25 0.28
CA GLN A 90 -4.22 11.66 0.50
C GLN A 90 -5.19 10.54 0.11
N PHE A 91 -6.07 10.14 1.01
CA PHE A 91 -7.11 9.14 0.77
C PHE A 91 -8.50 9.70 1.09
N GLY A 92 -9.41 9.67 0.11
CA GLY A 92 -10.78 10.14 0.26
C GLY A 92 -11.48 10.40 -1.06
N GLU A 93 -12.55 11.19 -1.01
CA GLU A 93 -13.40 11.57 -2.16
C GLU A 93 -12.68 12.47 -3.17
N GLN A 94 -11.77 13.32 -2.70
CA GLN A 94 -11.07 14.28 -3.55
C GLN A 94 -9.90 13.62 -4.29
N LYS A 95 -9.75 13.94 -5.57
CA LYS A 95 -8.63 13.50 -6.39
C LYS A 95 -7.49 14.55 -6.39
N PRO A 96 -6.22 14.12 -6.49
CA PRO A 96 -5.77 12.72 -6.54
C PRO A 96 -5.97 12.00 -5.20
N SER A 97 -6.32 10.72 -5.26
CA SER A 97 -6.63 9.90 -4.08
C SER A 97 -5.82 8.60 -4.14
N PHE A 98 -5.24 8.22 -3.01
CA PHE A 98 -4.27 7.14 -2.85
C PHE A 98 -4.75 5.87 -3.52
N LEU A 99 -4.01 5.41 -4.54
CA LEU A 99 -4.24 4.20 -5.32
C LEU A 99 -5.62 4.09 -6.01
N GLN A 100 -6.30 5.21 -6.22
CA GLN A 100 -7.56 5.28 -6.96
C GLN A 100 -7.36 5.91 -8.35
N SER A 101 -8.24 5.58 -9.29
CA SER A 101 -8.17 6.07 -10.67
C SER A 101 -8.20 7.60 -10.71
N PHE A 102 -7.25 8.22 -11.41
CA PHE A 102 -7.21 9.68 -11.55
C PHE A 102 -8.36 10.17 -12.44
N ASP A 103 -8.54 9.52 -13.59
CA ASP A 103 -9.65 9.80 -14.50
C ASP A 103 -10.88 9.01 -14.08
N SER A 104 -12.05 9.60 -14.31
CA SER A 104 -13.35 8.99 -13.96
C SER A 104 -13.51 7.58 -14.53
N LEU A 105 -14.17 6.74 -13.75
CA LEU A 105 -14.54 5.38 -14.14
C LEU A 105 -15.98 5.33 -14.61
N ASP A 106 -16.17 4.93 -15.87
CA ASP A 106 -17.48 4.49 -16.38
C ASP A 106 -17.59 2.98 -16.14
N SER A 107 -18.12 2.61 -14.97
CA SER A 107 -18.21 1.23 -14.52
C SER A 107 -19.41 1.03 -13.59
N GLU A 108 -19.94 -0.19 -13.54
CA GLU A 108 -20.96 -0.57 -12.57
C GLU A 108 -20.37 -0.65 -11.16
N TYR A 109 -21.19 -0.34 -10.15
CA TYR A 109 -20.79 -0.46 -8.75
C TYR A 109 -20.50 -1.92 -8.39
N GLY A 110 -19.34 -2.15 -7.80
CA GLY A 110 -18.97 -3.42 -7.17
C GLY A 110 -19.23 -3.41 -5.66
N SER A 111 -19.26 -4.60 -5.07
CA SER A 111 -19.22 -4.73 -3.61
C SER A 111 -17.85 -4.33 -3.07
N ILE A 112 -17.82 -3.73 -1.88
CA ILE A 112 -16.57 -3.38 -1.17
C ILE A 112 -15.70 -4.60 -0.87
N ALA A 113 -16.31 -5.79 -0.74
CA ALA A 113 -15.59 -7.05 -0.62
C ALA A 113 -14.67 -7.32 -1.81
N GLY A 114 -14.94 -6.73 -2.98
CA GLY A 114 -14.11 -6.87 -4.18
C GLY A 114 -12.67 -6.34 -4.02
N LEU A 115 -12.38 -5.58 -2.96
CA LEU A 115 -11.02 -5.20 -2.58
C LEU A 115 -10.24 -6.34 -1.90
N LEU A 116 -10.92 -7.40 -1.47
CA LEU A 116 -10.30 -8.52 -0.77
C LEU A 116 -9.83 -9.55 -1.80
N VAL A 117 -8.60 -10.03 -1.65
CA VAL A 117 -7.97 -10.94 -2.63
C VAL A 117 -8.71 -12.28 -2.79
N ASP A 118 -9.45 -12.68 -1.77
CA ASP A 118 -10.24 -13.91 -1.68
C ASP A 118 -11.71 -13.74 -2.08
N ALA A 119 -12.14 -12.52 -2.42
CA ALA A 119 -13.51 -12.28 -2.85
C ALA A 119 -13.77 -12.90 -4.24
N PRO A 120 -14.93 -13.56 -4.43
CA PRO A 120 -15.24 -14.21 -5.68
C PRO A 120 -15.51 -13.17 -6.77
N GLY A 121 -14.86 -13.35 -7.93
CA GLY A 121 -15.14 -12.55 -9.12
C GLY A 121 -16.53 -12.83 -9.71
N GLY A 122 -16.96 -11.99 -10.66
CA GLY A 122 -18.30 -12.07 -11.25
C GLY A 122 -18.66 -13.43 -11.85
N ASN A 123 -17.73 -14.09 -12.56
CA ASN A 123 -17.98 -15.43 -13.10
C ASN A 123 -18.03 -16.51 -12.02
N THR A 124 -17.23 -16.39 -10.96
CA THR A 124 -17.26 -17.31 -9.83
C THR A 124 -18.62 -17.25 -9.14
N LEU A 125 -19.17 -16.03 -8.95
CA LEU A 125 -20.52 -15.82 -8.42
C LEU A 125 -21.61 -16.36 -9.36
N LYS A 126 -21.59 -15.97 -10.65
CA LYS A 126 -22.59 -16.38 -11.65
C LYS A 126 -22.69 -17.89 -11.81
N LEU A 127 -21.55 -18.58 -11.72
CA LEU A 127 -21.47 -20.03 -11.87
C LEU A 127 -21.54 -20.78 -10.52
N ASN A 128 -21.76 -20.07 -9.40
CA ASN A 128 -21.78 -20.62 -8.04
C ASN A 128 -20.54 -21.45 -7.69
N LYS A 129 -19.36 -21.01 -8.09
CA LYS A 129 -18.07 -21.69 -7.85
C LYS A 129 -17.38 -21.27 -6.56
N ASP A 130 -18.02 -20.42 -5.76
CA ASP A 130 -17.53 -19.85 -4.51
C ASP A 130 -17.99 -20.63 -3.29
N HIS A 131 -18.12 -21.97 -3.40
CA HIS A 131 -18.70 -22.84 -2.37
C HIS A 131 -18.09 -22.70 -0.96
N PHE A 132 -16.82 -22.30 -0.88
CA PHE A 132 -16.09 -22.16 0.40
C PHE A 132 -15.98 -20.71 0.87
N VAL A 133 -16.50 -19.74 0.10
CA VAL A 133 -16.52 -18.34 0.50
C VAL A 133 -17.90 -17.99 1.04
N LYS A 134 -17.96 -17.55 2.29
CA LYS A 134 -19.20 -17.05 2.89
C LYS A 134 -19.53 -15.69 2.31
N ARG A 135 -20.59 -15.63 1.50
CA ARG A 135 -21.12 -14.37 0.95
C ARG A 135 -21.67 -13.48 2.09
N GLY A 136 -21.58 -12.17 1.92
CA GLY A 136 -22.08 -11.19 2.89
C GLY A 136 -21.24 -11.05 4.16
N ASN A 137 -20.05 -11.66 4.22
CA ASN A 137 -19.16 -11.52 5.37
C ASN A 137 -18.55 -10.12 5.51
N VAL A 138 -18.35 -9.42 4.40
CA VAL A 138 -17.81 -8.06 4.38
C VAL A 138 -18.71 -7.22 3.48
N GLU A 139 -19.49 -6.34 4.09
CA GLU A 139 -20.39 -5.42 3.42
C GLU A 139 -19.96 -3.97 3.65
N ARG A 140 -19.21 -3.71 4.74
CA ARG A 140 -18.80 -2.37 5.16
C ARG A 140 -17.41 -2.43 5.76
N ILE A 141 -16.51 -1.58 5.29
CA ILE A 141 -15.17 -1.44 5.89
C ILE A 141 -14.91 0.03 6.24
N CYS A 142 -14.14 0.27 7.30
CA CYS A 142 -13.74 1.63 7.64
C CYS A 142 -12.70 2.18 6.64
N PRO A 143 -12.54 3.51 6.52
CA PRO A 143 -11.55 4.11 5.63
C PRO A 143 -10.11 3.61 5.83
N HIS A 144 -9.72 3.28 7.07
CA HIS A 144 -8.38 2.76 7.38
C HIS A 144 -8.16 1.37 6.79
N CYS A 145 -9.18 0.50 6.88
CA CYS A 145 -9.16 -0.84 6.29
C CYS A 145 -9.25 -0.77 4.76
N ALA A 146 -10.02 0.16 4.22
CA ALA A 146 -10.10 0.39 2.77
C ALA A 146 -8.75 0.79 2.16
N ALA A 147 -7.98 1.66 2.84
CA ALA A 147 -6.67 2.08 2.36
C ALA A 147 -5.68 0.90 2.21
N ILE A 148 -5.59 0.03 3.22
CA ILE A 148 -4.70 -1.15 3.13
C ILE A 148 -5.25 -2.21 2.16
N ALA A 149 -6.56 -2.40 2.10
CA ALA A 149 -7.18 -3.34 1.16
C ALA A 149 -6.90 -2.92 -0.29
N LEU A 150 -6.98 -1.61 -0.56
CA LEU A 150 -6.66 -1.04 -1.86
C LEU A 150 -5.18 -1.24 -2.22
N PHE A 151 -4.25 -1.00 -1.27
CA PHE A 151 -2.84 -1.32 -1.50
C PHE A 151 -2.62 -2.81 -1.75
N ALA A 152 -3.19 -3.69 -0.92
CA ALA A 152 -3.05 -5.13 -1.04
C ALA A 152 -3.54 -5.64 -2.41
N ILE A 153 -4.73 -5.23 -2.84
CA ILE A 153 -5.30 -5.68 -4.12
C ILE A 153 -4.54 -5.13 -5.31
N GLN A 154 -4.05 -3.89 -5.27
CA GLN A 154 -3.26 -3.32 -6.37
C GLN A 154 -1.88 -4.00 -6.49
N THR A 155 -1.18 -4.14 -5.36
CA THR A 155 0.20 -4.63 -5.30
C THR A 155 0.32 -6.14 -5.53
N ASN A 156 -0.61 -6.94 -5.03
CA ASN A 156 -0.60 -8.41 -5.17
C ASN A 156 -1.53 -8.93 -6.27
N SER A 157 -2.37 -8.05 -6.85
CA SER A 157 -3.36 -8.28 -7.91
C SER A 157 -3.33 -9.67 -8.57
N PRO A 158 -4.12 -10.63 -8.05
CA PRO A 158 -4.25 -11.94 -8.67
C PRO A 158 -5.00 -11.84 -10.01
N ALA A 159 -4.96 -12.90 -10.81
CA ALA A 159 -5.70 -12.96 -12.05
C ALA A 159 -7.22 -12.92 -11.77
N GLY A 160 -7.93 -11.96 -12.39
CA GLY A 160 -9.37 -11.71 -12.16
C GLY A 160 -10.28 -12.01 -13.35
N GLY A 161 -9.74 -12.55 -14.45
CA GLY A 161 -10.46 -12.72 -15.71
C GLY A 161 -10.29 -11.52 -16.66
N ALA A 162 -11.10 -11.49 -17.72
CA ALA A 162 -11.02 -10.44 -18.74
C ALA A 162 -11.24 -9.04 -18.13
N GLY A 163 -10.38 -8.08 -18.48
CA GLY A 163 -10.43 -6.71 -17.97
C GLY A 163 -9.63 -6.46 -16.68
N TYR A 164 -9.29 -7.50 -15.90
CA TYR A 164 -8.48 -7.35 -14.70
C TYR A 164 -7.02 -7.75 -14.96
N ARG A 165 -6.14 -6.75 -15.02
CA ARG A 165 -4.70 -7.00 -15.13
C ARG A 165 -4.15 -7.49 -13.77
N VAL A 166 -3.08 -8.27 -13.87
CA VAL A 166 -2.30 -8.71 -12.70
C VAL A 166 -1.26 -7.65 -12.32
N GLY A 167 -0.70 -7.76 -11.12
CA GLY A 167 0.39 -6.89 -10.68
C GLY A 167 1.63 -7.00 -11.57
N MET A 168 2.56 -6.04 -11.46
CA MET A 168 3.80 -6.04 -12.24
C MET A 168 4.67 -7.29 -12.01
N ARG A 169 4.47 -7.96 -10.87
CA ARG A 169 5.15 -9.21 -10.48
C ARG A 169 4.39 -10.47 -10.94
N GLY A 170 3.33 -10.32 -11.74
CA GLY A 170 2.44 -11.41 -12.15
C GLY A 170 1.26 -11.61 -11.20
N GLY A 171 0.44 -12.63 -11.50
CA GLY A 171 -0.76 -12.95 -10.72
C GLY A 171 -0.46 -13.92 -9.58
N GLY A 172 -0.46 -13.43 -8.34
CA GLY A 172 -0.10 -14.21 -7.15
C GLY A 172 1.41 -14.28 -6.89
N PRO A 173 2.11 -13.14 -6.79
CA PRO A 173 3.53 -13.13 -6.49
C PRO A 173 3.80 -13.64 -5.07
N LEU A 174 4.94 -14.32 -4.88
CA LEU A 174 5.51 -14.55 -3.56
C LEU A 174 6.43 -13.38 -3.20
N THR A 175 6.24 -12.83 -2.00
CA THR A 175 7.12 -11.80 -1.45
C THR A 175 8.02 -12.43 -0.39
N THR A 176 9.31 -12.18 -0.50
CA THR A 176 10.32 -12.65 0.45
C THR A 176 10.96 -11.44 1.09
N LEU A 177 11.02 -11.42 2.43
CA LEU A 177 11.58 -10.32 3.20
C LEU A 177 12.71 -10.83 4.09
N VAL A 178 13.74 -10.02 4.26
CA VAL A 178 14.82 -10.24 5.22
C VAL A 178 14.33 -9.79 6.59
N VAL A 179 14.50 -10.66 7.58
CA VAL A 179 14.21 -10.38 8.99
C VAL A 179 15.42 -10.76 9.85
N PRO A 180 15.64 -10.10 11.00
CA PRO A 180 16.73 -10.50 11.89
C PRO A 180 16.41 -11.86 12.52
N GLN A 181 17.45 -12.66 12.82
CA GLN A 181 17.29 -14.01 13.38
C GLN A 181 16.51 -14.01 14.70
N GLU A 182 16.74 -13.01 15.55
CA GLU A 182 16.01 -12.82 16.81
C GLU A 182 14.99 -11.70 16.65
N GLU A 183 13.97 -11.94 15.81
CA GLU A 183 13.00 -10.92 15.38
C GLU A 183 12.38 -10.14 16.56
N ASP A 184 12.06 -10.84 17.65
CA ASP A 184 11.43 -10.26 18.84
C ASP A 184 12.29 -9.20 19.54
N LYS A 185 13.59 -9.14 19.26
CA LYS A 185 14.50 -8.14 19.84
C LYS A 185 14.53 -6.82 19.06
N PHE A 186 13.95 -6.77 17.87
CA PHE A 186 14.04 -5.62 16.98
C PHE A 186 12.68 -4.95 16.77
N PRO A 187 12.64 -3.60 16.81
CA PRO A 187 11.43 -2.86 16.51
C PRO A 187 11.07 -2.97 15.03
N LEU A 188 9.80 -2.74 14.71
CA LEU A 188 9.25 -2.82 13.36
C LEU A 188 10.11 -2.08 12.32
N TRP A 189 10.50 -0.83 12.58
CA TRP A 189 11.22 -0.03 11.60
C TRP A 189 12.58 -0.62 11.23
N LYS A 190 13.32 -1.23 12.17
CA LYS A 190 14.58 -1.93 11.87
C LYS A 190 14.33 -3.14 10.98
N LYS A 191 13.27 -3.90 11.25
CA LYS A 191 12.90 -5.06 10.42
C LYS A 191 12.55 -4.65 8.98
N LEU A 192 11.86 -3.53 8.82
CA LEU A 192 11.59 -2.94 7.51
C LEU A 192 12.88 -2.45 6.83
N TRP A 193 13.78 -1.80 7.57
CA TRP A 193 15.05 -1.25 7.06
C TRP A 193 15.96 -2.28 6.39
N LEU A 194 15.94 -3.53 6.85
CA LEU A 194 16.67 -4.64 6.22
C LEU A 194 16.30 -4.89 4.75
N ASN A 195 15.16 -4.35 4.31
CA ASN A 195 14.62 -4.52 2.97
C ASN A 195 14.66 -3.21 2.16
N VAL A 196 15.25 -2.14 2.70
CA VAL A 196 15.50 -0.88 2.00
C VAL A 196 16.84 -0.98 1.29
N LEU A 197 16.86 -0.63 0.01
CA LEU A 197 18.03 -0.70 -0.85
C LEU A 197 18.69 0.67 -0.96
N PRO A 198 20.03 0.73 -1.04
CA PRO A 198 20.71 1.97 -1.38
C PRO A 198 20.24 2.55 -2.71
N GLN A 199 20.17 3.88 -2.77
CA GLN A 199 19.68 4.64 -3.91
C GLN A 199 20.40 5.99 -3.97
N GLU A 200 21.17 6.21 -5.04
CA GLU A 200 22.02 7.40 -5.20
C GLU A 200 21.21 8.71 -5.22
N GLU A 201 19.99 8.69 -5.79
CA GLU A 201 19.19 9.90 -5.95
C GLU A 201 17.85 9.80 -5.21
N VAL A 202 17.61 10.69 -4.25
CA VAL A 202 16.29 10.81 -3.61
C VAL A 202 15.28 11.39 -4.62
N PRO A 203 14.09 10.79 -4.78
CA PRO A 203 13.14 11.26 -5.78
C PRO A 203 12.59 12.63 -5.45
N THR A 204 12.56 13.50 -6.45
CA THR A 204 12.06 14.86 -6.34
C THR A 204 10.56 14.94 -6.64
N ALA A 205 9.90 16.03 -6.22
CA ALA A 205 8.47 16.21 -6.41
C ALA A 205 8.02 16.16 -7.88
N THR A 206 8.89 16.50 -8.83
CA THR A 206 8.60 16.43 -10.27
C THR A 206 8.53 14.99 -10.79
N GLN A 207 9.19 14.04 -10.11
CA GLN A 207 9.19 12.61 -10.45
C GLN A 207 8.00 11.87 -9.81
N TYR A 208 7.32 12.46 -8.82
CA TYR A 208 6.22 11.80 -8.11
C TYR A 208 5.09 11.27 -9.01
N PRO A 209 4.65 11.98 -10.08
CA PRO A 209 3.68 11.42 -11.01
C PRO A 209 4.17 10.19 -11.79
N LEU A 210 5.48 9.95 -11.87
CA LEU A 210 6.09 8.75 -12.46
C LEU A 210 6.26 7.61 -11.45
N ILE A 211 6.18 7.90 -10.15
CA ILE A 211 6.29 6.93 -9.05
C ILE A 211 4.91 6.49 -8.57
N PHE A 212 3.99 7.44 -8.43
CA PHE A 212 2.65 7.27 -7.87
C PHE A 212 1.61 7.46 -8.98
N PRO A 213 1.07 6.37 -9.58
CA PRO A 213 0.28 6.49 -10.82
C PRO A 213 -1.03 7.26 -10.67
N TRP A 214 -1.56 7.39 -9.45
CA TRP A 214 -2.77 8.16 -9.16
C TRP A 214 -2.54 9.68 -9.08
N LEU A 215 -1.31 10.15 -9.24
CA LEU A 215 -0.97 11.59 -9.32
C LEU A 215 -0.95 12.13 -10.75
N ALA A 216 -1.19 11.29 -11.76
CA ALA A 216 -1.16 11.68 -13.17
C ALA A 216 -2.39 11.12 -13.92
N PRO A 217 -2.70 11.63 -15.13
CA PRO A 217 -3.72 11.06 -15.99
C PRO A 217 -3.54 9.54 -16.17
N THR A 218 -4.66 8.83 -16.18
CA THR A 218 -4.70 7.36 -16.12
C THR A 218 -4.19 6.77 -17.43
N LYS A 219 -3.14 5.95 -17.33
CA LYS A 219 -2.66 5.17 -18.48
C LYS A 219 -3.47 3.88 -18.62
N THR A 220 -4.10 3.66 -19.79
CA THR A 220 -4.85 2.44 -20.09
C THR A 220 -4.16 1.60 -21.17
N SER A 221 -4.31 0.27 -21.07
CA SER A 221 -3.76 -0.69 -22.04
C SER A 221 -4.71 -1.00 -23.21
N GLU A 222 -5.80 -0.24 -23.35
CA GLU A 222 -6.79 -0.42 -24.43
C GLU A 222 -6.23 0.00 -25.79
N LYS A 223 -5.34 1.00 -25.81
CA LYS A 223 -4.66 1.47 -27.01
C LYS A 223 -3.27 0.85 -27.07
N ALA A 224 -2.92 0.27 -28.21
CA ALA A 224 -1.58 -0.25 -28.47
C ALA A 224 -0.54 0.88 -28.29
N GLY A 225 0.55 0.59 -27.58
CA GLY A 225 1.63 1.57 -27.28
C GLY A 225 1.54 2.28 -25.93
N ASN A 226 0.42 2.19 -25.20
CA ASN A 226 0.24 2.81 -23.88
C ASN A 226 0.64 1.88 -22.71
N VAL A 227 1.64 1.03 -22.91
CA VAL A 227 2.14 0.13 -21.86
C VAL A 227 3.06 0.91 -20.92
N VAL A 228 2.96 0.64 -19.62
CA VAL A 228 3.91 1.17 -18.64
C VAL A 228 5.22 0.40 -18.77
N THR A 229 6.32 1.09 -19.03
CA THR A 229 7.65 0.52 -19.24
C THR A 229 8.70 1.34 -18.50
N PRO A 230 9.92 0.81 -18.28
CA PRO A 230 10.99 1.56 -17.62
C PRO A 230 11.33 2.91 -18.29
N GLU A 231 11.03 3.08 -19.57
CA GLU A 231 11.26 4.34 -20.30
C GLU A 231 10.22 5.42 -19.98
N ASN A 232 9.09 5.07 -19.36
CA ASN A 232 7.98 6.00 -19.10
C ASN A 232 7.42 5.95 -17.67
N ALA A 233 8.15 5.29 -16.78
CA ALA A 233 7.86 5.10 -15.36
C ALA A 233 9.15 5.23 -14.54
N HIS A 234 9.02 5.65 -13.29
CA HIS A 234 10.15 5.61 -12.37
C HIS A 234 10.31 4.17 -11.83
N PRO A 235 11.54 3.66 -11.60
CA PRO A 235 11.74 2.32 -11.03
C PRO A 235 10.96 2.07 -9.73
N LEU A 236 10.84 3.10 -8.88
CA LEU A 236 10.06 3.05 -7.64
C LEU A 236 8.55 2.84 -7.83
N GLN A 237 8.01 3.03 -9.03
CA GLN A 237 6.63 2.64 -9.33
C GLN A 237 6.41 1.14 -9.07
N ALA A 238 7.46 0.31 -9.04
CA ALA A 238 7.41 -1.09 -8.66
C ALA A 238 6.69 -1.35 -7.32
N TYR A 239 6.77 -0.42 -6.36
CA TYR A 239 6.10 -0.49 -5.06
C TYR A 239 4.61 -0.08 -5.11
N TRP A 240 4.19 0.59 -6.20
CA TRP A 240 2.97 1.38 -6.28
C TRP A 240 2.14 1.09 -7.54
N GLY A 241 2.30 -0.12 -8.10
CA GLY A 241 1.60 -0.50 -9.32
C GLY A 241 0.08 -0.45 -9.16
N MET A 242 -0.61 0.05 -10.19
CA MET A 242 -2.07 0.11 -10.26
C MET A 242 -2.60 -0.66 -11.47
N PRO A 243 -2.52 -2.01 -11.47
CA PRO A 243 -3.01 -2.81 -12.59
C PRO A 243 -4.53 -2.78 -12.74
N ARG A 244 -5.26 -2.45 -11.67
CA ARG A 244 -6.72 -2.34 -11.67
C ARG A 244 -7.11 -0.88 -11.54
N ARG A 245 -8.10 -0.44 -12.32
CA ARG A 245 -8.74 0.86 -12.11
C ARG A 245 -9.82 0.69 -11.05
N ILE A 246 -9.69 1.41 -9.94
CA ILE A 246 -10.60 1.32 -8.79
C ILE A 246 -10.90 2.75 -8.33
N GLU A 247 -12.16 3.02 -8.02
CA GLU A 247 -12.63 4.21 -7.32
C GLU A 247 -13.56 3.74 -6.20
N LEU A 248 -13.41 4.32 -5.02
CA LEU A 248 -14.28 4.06 -3.88
C LEU A 248 -15.39 5.11 -3.83
N ASP A 249 -16.61 4.66 -3.55
CA ASP A 249 -17.73 5.55 -3.34
C ASP A 249 -17.76 6.07 -1.90
N PHE A 250 -17.55 7.37 -1.74
CA PHE A 250 -17.63 8.04 -0.44
C PHE A 250 -19.00 8.71 -0.18
N SER A 251 -19.88 8.76 -1.18
CA SER A 251 -21.16 9.48 -1.11
C SER A 251 -22.22 8.79 -0.25
N HIS A 252 -22.09 7.47 -0.04
CA HIS A 252 -23.02 6.66 0.75
C HIS A 252 -22.41 6.15 2.07
N THR A 253 -21.45 6.88 2.64
CA THR A 253 -20.81 6.50 3.90
C THR A 253 -21.76 6.66 5.09
N VAL A 254 -21.69 5.74 6.05
CA VAL A 254 -22.49 5.75 7.28
C VAL A 254 -21.62 5.44 8.49
N ALA A 255 -22.00 5.94 9.65
CA ALA A 255 -21.38 5.52 10.91
C ALA A 255 -21.73 4.04 11.17
N GLY A 256 -20.74 3.26 11.61
CA GLY A 256 -20.94 1.83 11.83
C GLY A 256 -19.69 1.12 12.32
N ILE A 257 -19.80 -0.20 12.41
CA ILE A 257 -18.70 -1.10 12.75
C ILE A 257 -18.13 -1.62 11.42
N CYS A 258 -16.79 -1.63 11.32
CA CYS A 258 -16.11 -2.28 10.22
C CYS A 258 -16.28 -3.80 10.37
N ASP A 259 -16.70 -4.45 9.29
CA ASP A 259 -16.70 -5.92 9.22
C ASP A 259 -15.27 -6.48 9.23
#